data_AF-A0A0H1BCQ0-F1
#
_entry.id   AF-A0A0H1BCQ0-F1
#
_cell.length_a   1.000
_cell.length_b   1.000
_cell.length_c   1.000
_cell.angle_alpha   90.00
_cell.angle_beta   90.00
_cell.angle_gamma   90.00
#
_symmetry.space_group_name_H-M   'P 1'
#
loop_
_entity.id
_entity.type
_entity.pdbx_description
1 polymer ?
#
loop_
_entity_poly.entity_id
_entity_poly.type
_entity_poly.pdbx_seq_one_letter_code
_entity_poly.pdbx_strand_id
1 'polypeptide(L)' 'MPPLAVGVGKVSKERWAAQTVLAMKHFVDALERPERWANLDWVELGKESFETEMTWKFEGIMGK' A
#
# COMPACT_ATOMS: atom_id res chain seq x y z
N MET A 1 9.90 -2.73 11.24
CA MET A 1 10.97 -2.49 10.24
C MET A 1 11.38 -1.02 10.29
N PRO A 2 12.63 -0.65 9.94
CA PRO A 2 13.01 0.76 9.82
C PRO A 2 12.21 1.48 8.72
N PRO A 3 11.84 2.76 8.90
CA PRO A 3 11.06 3.50 7.93
C PRO A 3 11.85 3.81 6.65
N LEU A 4 11.39 3.23 5.53
CA LEU A 4 12.01 3.38 4.21
C LEU A 4 11.61 4.71 3.58
N ALA A 5 12.57 5.41 2.98
CA ALA A 5 12.37 6.68 2.26
C ALA A 5 11.80 7.85 3.09
N VAL A 6 11.66 7.72 4.41
CA VAL A 6 11.17 8.81 5.30
C VAL A 6 12.24 9.88 5.59
N GLY A 7 13.50 9.64 5.21
CA GLY A 7 14.60 10.62 5.25
C GLY A 7 14.79 11.31 3.90
N VAL A 8 15.89 10.97 3.20
CA VAL A 8 16.25 11.54 1.89
C VAL A 8 15.14 11.36 0.83
N GLY A 9 14.34 10.30 0.95
CA GLY A 9 13.24 9.99 0.03
C GLY A 9 12.00 10.88 0.18
N LYS A 10 11.94 11.76 1.20
CA LYS A 10 10.86 12.73 1.43
C LYS A 10 9.45 12.11 1.51
N VAL A 11 9.34 10.84 1.84
CA VAL A 11 8.07 10.19 2.18
C VAL A 11 7.69 10.62 3.60
N SER A 12 6.45 11.03 3.84
CA SER A 12 6.00 11.34 5.19
C SER A 12 5.97 10.07 6.06
N LYS A 13 6.03 10.25 7.38
CA LYS A 13 5.90 9.13 8.33
C LYS A 13 4.54 8.45 8.18
N GLU A 14 3.49 9.24 7.98
CA GLU A 14 2.12 8.75 7.88
C GLU A 14 1.89 7.94 6.61
N ARG A 15 2.39 8.42 5.44
CA ARG A 15 2.34 7.66 4.18
C ARG A 15 3.10 6.36 4.27
N TRP A 16 4.33 6.40 4.81
CA TRP A 16 5.13 5.21 4.98
C TRP A 16 4.41 4.18 5.87
N ALA A 17 3.80 4.62 6.98
CA ALA A 17 3.08 3.73 7.88
C ALA A 17 1.86 3.11 7.19
N ALA A 18 1.07 3.90 6.46
CA ALA A 18 -0.10 3.41 5.71
C ALA A 18 0.29 2.36 4.66
N GLN A 19 1.34 2.64 3.86
CA GLN A 19 1.82 1.69 2.85
C GLN A 19 2.42 0.43 3.46
N THR A 20 3.09 0.55 4.61
CA THR A 20 3.66 -0.61 5.31
C THR A 20 2.57 -1.54 5.80
N VAL A 21 1.51 -1.00 6.43
CA VAL A 21 0.35 -1.80 6.87
C VAL A 21 -0.37 -2.43 5.69
N LEU A 22 -0.54 -1.69 4.59
CA LEU A 22 -1.16 -2.20 3.37
C LEU A 22 -0.37 -3.36 2.75
N ALA A 23 0.96 -3.22 2.66
CA ALA A 23 1.83 -4.29 2.18
C ALA A 23 1.77 -5.53 3.09
N MET A 24 1.72 -5.34 4.42
CA MET A 24 1.56 -6.45 5.36
C MET A 24 0.20 -7.16 5.21
N LYS A 25 -0.89 -6.40 5.01
CA LYS A 25 -2.22 -6.95 4.73
C LYS A 25 -2.19 -7.83 3.47
N HIS A 26 -1.62 -7.32 2.37
CA HIS A 26 -1.50 -8.08 1.12
C HIS A 26 -0.63 -9.33 1.27
N PHE A 27 0.48 -9.21 2.00
CA PHE A 27 1.37 -10.34 2.25
C PHE A 27 0.65 -11.46 3.01
N VAL A 28 -0.08 -11.12 4.08
CA VAL A 28 -0.87 -12.10 4.84
C VAL A 28 -1.97 -12.71 3.97
N ASP A 29 -2.74 -11.89 3.24
CA ASP A 29 -3.80 -12.39 2.36
C ASP A 29 -3.25 -13.32 1.26
N ALA A 30 -2.05 -13.05 0.74
CA ALA A 30 -1.39 -13.92 -0.23
C ALA A 30 -0.95 -15.27 0.35
N LEU A 31 -0.59 -15.31 1.64
CA LEU A 31 -0.29 -16.57 2.33
C LEU A 31 -1.56 -17.36 2.64
N GLU A 32 -2.64 -16.68 3.01
CA GLU A 32 -3.91 -17.32 3.38
C GLU A 32 -4.75 -17.74 2.16
N ARG A 33 -4.63 -17.05 1.02
CA ARG A 33 -5.42 -17.23 -0.20
C ARG A 33 -4.56 -17.22 -1.46
N PRO A 34 -3.57 -18.12 -1.58
CA PRO A 34 -2.61 -18.11 -2.69
C PRO A 34 -3.28 -18.25 -4.07
N GLU A 35 -4.39 -18.97 -4.17
CA GLU A 35 -5.15 -19.16 -5.41
C GLU A 35 -5.77 -17.87 -5.94
N ARG A 36 -6.22 -16.97 -5.05
CA ARG A 36 -6.69 -15.64 -5.41
C ARG A 36 -5.56 -14.85 -6.06
N TRP A 37 -4.41 -14.79 -5.39
CA TRP A 37 -3.24 -14.02 -5.85
C TRP A 37 -2.62 -14.58 -7.13
N ALA A 38 -2.72 -15.89 -7.34
CA ALA A 38 -2.29 -16.54 -8.57
C ALA A 38 -3.22 -16.25 -9.78
N ASN A 39 -4.46 -15.81 -9.54
CA ASN A 39 -5.48 -15.63 -10.58
C ASN A 39 -6.17 -14.25 -10.53
N LEU A 40 -5.46 -13.20 -10.09
CA LEU A 40 -6.03 -11.86 -10.03
C LEU A 40 -6.42 -11.37 -11.42
N ASP A 41 -7.67 -10.93 -11.56
CA ASP A 41 -8.12 -10.27 -12.77
C ASP A 41 -7.73 -8.78 -12.80
N TRP A 42 -7.94 -8.12 -13.94
CA TRP A 42 -7.60 -6.70 -14.12
C TRP A 42 -8.36 -5.77 -13.16
N VAL A 43 -9.58 -6.12 -12.77
CA VAL A 43 -10.40 -5.31 -11.85
C VAL A 43 -9.85 -5.43 -10.44
N GLU A 44 -9.48 -6.64 -10.01
CA GLU A 44 -8.87 -6.90 -8.71
C GLU A 44 -7.49 -6.24 -8.60
N LEU A 45 -6.63 -6.38 -9.61
CA LEU A 45 -5.35 -5.68 -9.66
C LEU A 45 -5.54 -4.16 -9.59
N GLY A 46 -6.54 -3.63 -10.29
CA GLY A 46 -6.89 -2.22 -10.24
C GLY A 46 -7.26 -1.74 -8.83
N LYS A 47 -8.03 -2.54 -8.07
CA LYS A 47 -8.41 -2.22 -6.68
C LYS A 47 -7.18 -2.17 -5.76
N GLU A 48 -6.30 -3.16 -5.81
CA GLU A 48 -5.10 -3.20 -4.96
C GLU A 48 -4.13 -2.05 -5.30
N SER A 49 -3.99 -1.73 -6.60
CA SER A 49 -3.23 -0.56 -7.04
C SER A 49 -3.84 0.75 -6.55
N PHE A 50 -5.17 0.85 -6.57
CA PHE A 50 -5.89 2.05 -6.11
C PHE A 50 -5.76 2.24 -4.59
N GLU A 51 -5.80 1.17 -3.78
CA GLU A 51 -5.53 1.24 -2.33
C GLU A 51 -4.15 1.88 -2.06
N THR A 52 -3.13 1.50 -2.84
CA THR A 52 -1.79 2.09 -2.75
C THR A 52 -1.79 3.56 -3.19
N GLU A 53 -2.43 3.90 -4.31
CA GLU A 53 -2.52 5.27 -4.81
C GLU A 53 -3.20 6.21 -3.80
N MET A 54 -4.24 5.73 -3.10
CA MET A 54 -4.96 6.51 -2.11
C MET A 54 -4.08 6.93 -0.94
N THR A 55 -3.03 6.16 -0.59
CA THR A 55 -2.05 6.59 0.43
C THR A 55 -1.26 7.84 0.06
N TRP A 56 -1.16 8.15 -1.25
CA TRP A 56 -0.56 9.39 -1.75
C TRP A 56 -1.57 10.53 -1.81
N LYS A 57 -2.80 10.25 -2.26
CA LYS A 57 -3.85 11.26 -2.44
C LYS A 57 -4.43 11.76 -1.12
N PHE A 58 -4.59 10.90 -0.11
CA PHE A 58 -5.20 11.28 1.17
C PHE A 58 -4.42 12.38 1.90
N GLU A 59 -3.08 12.36 1.80
CA GLU A 59 -2.25 13.43 2.34
C GLU A 59 -2.35 14.73 1.55
N GLY A 60 -2.53 14.66 0.23
CA GLY A 60 -2.74 15.85 -0.61
C GLY A 60 -4.08 16.54 -0.36
N ILE A 61 -5.12 15.78 0.02
CA ILE A 61 -6.45 16.30 0.35
C ILE A 61 -6.47 16.93 1.75
N MET A 62 -5.73 16.36 2.71
CA MET A 62 -5.67 16.82 4.09
C MET A 62 -4.75 18.02 4.33
N GLY A 63 -4.14 18.59 3.28
CA GLY A 63 -3.36 19.83 3.34
C GLY A 63 -2.23 19.80 4.37
N LYS A 64 -1.07 19.27 3.98
CA LYS A 64 0.21 19.73 4.54
C LYS A 64 0.83 20.75 3.59
#